data_AF-A0AAD8IY32-F1
#
_entry.id   AF-A0AAD8IY32-F1
#
_cell.length_a   1.000
_cell.length_b   1.000
_cell.length_c   1.000
_cell.angle_alpha   90.00
_cell.angle_beta   90.00
_cell.angle_gamma   90.00
#
_symmetry.space_group_name_H-M   'P 1'
#
loop_
_entity.id
_entity.type
_entity.pdbx_description
1 polymer ?
#
loop_
_entity_poly.entity_id
_entity_poly.type
_entity_poly.pdbx_seq_one_letter_code
_entity_poly.pdbx_strand_id
1 'polypeptide(L)'
;MISRMKSHSHSSFSALINILLFNLILLFIALQPCSSSDINLHNSTPKPGFRIALQHVDSGTQFSSRVHPTITGLEYVMQVGIGTPPVHYNAVINTGADLIWTQCKPCLKCMKQSTPLFDSEKSSSFSNLSCSTQFCDTRQTFCAIDQCTYIYVYNADTYTRGNMATETFTFGCGNDNHFFEDGFGGLMGMGRGLLSLVSQLNVKAQRTLS
;
A
#
# COMPACT_ATOMS: atom_id res chain seq x y z
N MET A 1 12.51 -23.29 79.29
CA MET A 1 11.32 -23.36 78.42
C MET A 1 10.89 -21.94 78.05
N ILE A 2 11.50 -21.31 77.04
CA ILE A 2 11.01 -20.09 76.37
C ILE A 2 11.47 -20.18 74.91
N SER A 3 10.53 -20.40 73.98
CA SER A 3 10.79 -20.43 72.54
C SER A 3 10.49 -19.06 71.94
N ARG A 4 11.47 -18.48 71.24
CA ARG A 4 11.32 -17.26 70.44
C ARG A 4 10.56 -17.59 69.15
N MET A 5 9.36 -17.03 68.97
CA MET A 5 8.72 -16.96 67.66
C MET A 5 9.45 -15.91 66.80
N LYS A 6 9.95 -16.31 65.63
CA LYS A 6 10.51 -15.40 64.62
C LYS A 6 9.50 -15.22 63.49
N SER A 7 9.17 -13.96 63.25
CA SER A 7 8.24 -13.44 62.25
C SER A 7 8.69 -13.78 60.81
N HIS A 8 7.81 -14.45 60.06
CA HIS A 8 7.90 -14.65 58.61
C HIS A 8 6.54 -14.32 57.99
N SER A 9 6.23 -13.03 57.82
CA SER A 9 4.98 -12.61 57.14
C SER A 9 5.08 -11.30 56.34
N HIS A 10 6.25 -10.69 56.21
CA HIS A 10 6.37 -9.38 55.55
C HIS A 10 6.98 -9.42 54.14
N SER A 11 7.82 -10.41 53.78
CA SER A 11 8.50 -10.41 52.47
C SER A 11 7.63 -10.86 51.30
N SER A 12 6.75 -11.85 51.51
CA SER A 12 5.89 -12.41 50.45
C SER A 12 4.78 -11.44 50.02
N PHE A 13 4.26 -10.64 50.95
CA PHE A 13 3.20 -9.69 50.66
C PHE A 13 3.72 -8.49 49.85
N SER A 14 4.93 -8.01 50.18
CA SER A 14 5.61 -6.96 49.41
C SER A 14 5.92 -7.41 47.98
N ALA A 15 6.36 -8.66 47.78
CA ALA A 15 6.63 -9.20 46.46
C ALA A 15 5.36 -9.25 45.58
N LEU A 16 4.23 -9.70 46.13
CA LEU A 16 2.96 -9.75 45.40
C LEU A 16 2.43 -8.36 45.03
N ILE A 17 2.58 -7.38 45.92
CA ILE A 17 2.22 -5.98 45.63
C ILE A 17 3.08 -5.42 44.51
N ASN A 18 4.40 -5.66 44.53
CA ASN A 18 5.30 -5.17 43.48
C ASN A 18 4.99 -5.81 42.12
N ILE A 19 4.65 -7.10 42.09
CA ILE A 19 4.25 -7.80 40.85
C ILE A 19 2.92 -7.23 40.32
N LEU A 20 1.93 -7.02 41.19
CA LEU A 20 0.65 -6.42 40.81
C LEU A 20 0.84 -4.99 40.27
N LEU A 21 1.66 -4.17 40.94
CA LEU A 21 1.97 -2.81 40.49
C LEU A 21 2.70 -2.82 39.14
N PHE A 22 3.66 -3.73 38.94
CA PHE A 22 4.39 -3.83 37.68
C PHE A 22 3.47 -4.25 36.51
N ASN A 23 2.58 -5.22 36.74
CA ASN A 23 1.59 -5.62 35.74
C ASN A 23 0.56 -4.50 35.47
N LEU A 24 0.17 -3.74 36.49
CA LEU A 24 -0.72 -2.59 36.33
C LEU A 24 -0.04 -1.47 35.52
N ILE A 25 1.24 -1.18 35.80
CA ILE A 25 2.03 -0.20 35.04
C ILE A 25 2.19 -0.64 33.58
N LEU A 26 2.48 -1.92 33.32
CA LEU A 26 2.55 -2.45 31.96
C LEU A 26 1.20 -2.33 31.22
N LEU A 27 0.09 -2.58 31.93
CA LEU A 27 -1.25 -2.40 31.39
C LEU A 27 -1.53 -0.92 31.07
N PHE A 28 -1.13 0.00 31.94
CA PHE A 28 -1.23 1.44 31.69
C PHE A 28 -0.38 1.90 30.51
N ILE A 29 0.85 1.40 30.37
CA ILE A 29 1.72 1.74 29.22
C ILE A 29 1.15 1.16 27.92
N ALA A 30 0.58 -0.06 27.96
CA ALA A 30 -0.07 -0.68 26.80
C ALA A 30 -1.41 -0.02 26.43
N LEU A 31 -2.09 0.60 27.40
CA LEU A 31 -3.35 1.33 27.21
C LEU A 31 -3.17 2.82 26.97
N GLN A 32 -1.95 3.35 27.09
CA GLN A 32 -1.68 4.71 26.65
C GLN A 32 -1.82 4.73 25.12
N PRO A 33 -2.81 5.46 24.57
CA PRO A 33 -2.81 5.71 23.14
C PRO A 33 -1.48 6.40 22.84
N CYS A 34 -0.72 5.86 21.90
CA CYS A 34 0.44 6.54 21.37
C CYS A 34 -0.05 7.92 20.94
N SER A 35 0.26 8.97 21.71
CA SER A 35 -0.16 10.31 21.35
C SER A 35 0.70 10.68 20.15
N SER A 36 0.19 10.41 18.95
CA SER A 36 0.67 11.05 17.74
C SER A 36 0.59 12.54 18.04
N SER A 37 1.73 13.16 18.32
CA SER A 37 1.80 14.61 18.30
C SER A 37 1.34 14.99 16.90
N ASP A 38 0.26 15.76 16.78
CA ASP A 38 -0.17 16.32 15.51
C ASP A 38 0.97 17.21 15.00
N ILE A 39 1.92 16.63 14.27
CA ILE A 39 2.91 17.38 13.52
C ILE A 39 2.09 18.12 12.48
N ASN A 40 1.95 19.43 12.68
CA ASN A 40 1.32 20.35 11.75
C ASN A 40 2.15 20.39 10.45
N LEU A 41 1.96 19.36 9.62
CA LEU A 41 2.68 19.16 8.37
C LEU A 41 2.09 20.02 7.24
N HIS A 42 1.08 20.83 7.55
CA HIS A 42 0.39 21.68 6.60
C HIS A 42 1.22 22.90 6.15
N ASN A 43 2.39 23.11 6.75
CA ASN A 43 3.29 24.24 6.45
C ASN A 43 4.66 23.81 5.91
N SER A 44 4.81 22.54 5.51
CA SER A 44 6.05 22.03 4.91
C SER A 44 6.12 22.46 3.45
N THR A 45 7.20 23.14 3.06
CA THR A 45 7.49 23.37 1.64
C THR A 45 7.58 22.02 0.93
N PRO A 46 6.95 21.84 -0.26
CA PRO A 46 7.03 20.58 -0.99
C PRO A 46 8.49 20.22 -1.22
N LYS A 47 8.93 19.08 -0.66
CA LYS A 47 10.29 18.60 -0.89
C LYS A 47 10.47 18.38 -2.40
N PRO A 48 11.57 18.87 -3.00
CA PRO A 48 11.81 18.67 -4.42
C PRO A 48 11.84 17.17 -4.75
N GLY A 49 11.05 16.78 -5.76
CA GLY A 49 11.01 15.42 -6.25
C GLY A 49 12.25 15.04 -7.06
N PHE A 50 12.29 13.81 -7.54
CA PHE A 50 13.31 13.30 -8.45
C PHE A 50 12.65 12.64 -9.67
N ARG A 51 13.44 12.28 -10.68
CA ARG A 51 12.94 11.54 -11.84
C ARG A 51 13.44 10.11 -11.77
N ILE A 52 12.53 9.16 -12.01
CA ILE A 52 12.91 7.77 -12.28
C ILE A 52 12.86 7.58 -13.79
N ALA A 53 13.85 6.86 -14.32
CA ALA A 53 13.86 6.35 -15.68
C ALA A 53 13.95 4.82 -15.66
N LEU A 54 13.05 4.17 -16.38
CA LEU A 54 13.05 2.73 -16.61
C LEU A 54 13.38 2.48 -18.07
N GLN A 55 14.23 1.50 -18.33
CA GLN A 55 14.53 1.06 -19.70
C GLN A 55 14.03 -0.37 -19.89
N HIS A 56 13.21 -0.57 -20.92
CA HIS A 56 12.79 -1.90 -21.36
C HIS A 56 14.01 -2.67 -21.86
N VAL A 57 14.21 -3.88 -21.36
CA VAL A 57 15.45 -4.65 -21.61
C VAL A 57 15.63 -4.99 -23.08
N ASP A 58 14.57 -5.41 -23.77
CA ASP A 58 14.68 -5.88 -25.16
C ASP A 58 14.59 -4.76 -26.20
N SER A 59 13.60 -3.86 -26.08
CA SER A 59 13.40 -2.78 -27.05
C SER A 59 14.29 -1.55 -26.81
N GLY A 60 14.90 -1.44 -25.62
CA GLY A 60 15.66 -0.24 -25.21
C GLY A 60 14.79 1.00 -24.95
N THR A 61 13.46 0.90 -25.06
CA THR A 61 12.52 2.01 -24.83
C THR A 61 12.67 2.55 -23.41
N GLN A 62 12.77 3.87 -23.28
CA GLN A 62 12.93 4.53 -21.98
C GLN A 62 11.63 5.21 -21.55
N PHE A 63 11.21 4.93 -20.32
CA PHE A 63 10.08 5.57 -19.66
C PHE A 63 10.60 6.44 -18.53
N SER A 64 10.12 7.67 -18.39
CA SER A 64 10.51 8.54 -17.28
C SER A 64 9.29 9.13 -16.60
N SER A 65 9.27 9.09 -15.27
CA SER A 65 8.23 9.70 -14.45
C SER A 65 8.84 10.57 -13.36
N ARG A 66 8.10 11.62 -12.97
CA ARG A 66 8.43 12.40 -11.77
C ARG A 66 7.94 11.65 -10.55
N VAL A 67 8.77 11.63 -9.53
CA VAL A 67 8.50 11.06 -8.22
C VAL A 67 8.63 12.14 -7.18
N HIS A 68 7.65 12.26 -6.31
CA HIS A 68 7.68 13.20 -5.21
C HIS A 68 7.09 12.56 -3.95
N PRO A 69 7.50 13.01 -2.75
CA PRO A 69 6.90 12.52 -1.53
C PRO A 69 5.43 12.95 -1.42
N THR A 70 4.64 12.20 -0.66
CA THR A 70 3.31 12.62 -0.17
C THR A 70 3.45 13.81 0.78
N ILE A 71 2.32 14.43 1.14
CA ILE A 71 2.33 15.55 2.11
C ILE A 71 2.91 15.08 3.43
N THR A 72 2.52 13.87 3.89
CA THR A 72 3.04 13.17 5.08
C THR A 72 4.54 12.89 4.99
N GLY A 73 5.05 12.70 3.77
CA GLY A 73 6.42 12.31 3.51
C GLY A 73 6.72 10.86 3.87
N LEU A 74 5.69 10.05 4.12
CA LEU A 74 5.82 8.62 4.43
C LEU A 74 5.94 7.79 3.16
N GLU A 75 5.31 8.22 2.07
CA GLU A 75 5.29 7.54 0.78
C GLU A 75 5.87 8.40 -0.34
N TYR A 76 6.29 7.74 -1.41
CA TYR A 76 6.63 8.37 -2.67
C TYR A 76 5.58 8.02 -3.71
N VAL A 77 5.08 9.02 -4.42
CA VAL A 77 4.13 8.85 -5.52
C VAL A 77 4.80 9.15 -6.85
N MET A 78 4.42 8.40 -7.87
CA MET A 78 4.79 8.64 -9.26
C MET A 78 3.56 8.93 -10.12
N GLN A 79 3.77 9.66 -11.21
CA GLN A 79 2.73 9.83 -12.22
C GLN A 79 2.78 8.68 -13.23
N VAL A 80 1.66 8.01 -13.44
CA VAL A 80 1.49 6.94 -14.45
C VAL A 80 0.45 7.37 -15.48
N GLY A 81 0.64 7.03 -16.75
CA GLY A 81 -0.39 7.17 -17.79
C GLY A 81 -1.15 5.85 -17.95
N ILE A 82 -2.48 5.86 -17.85
CA ILE A 82 -3.34 4.69 -18.06
C ILE A 82 -4.43 5.06 -19.08
N GLY A 83 -4.70 4.16 -20.01
CA GLY A 83 -5.73 4.28 -21.03
C GLY A 83 -5.25 4.76 -22.40
N THR A 84 -6.13 4.66 -23.38
CA THR A 84 -5.97 5.22 -24.72
C THR A 84 -7.20 6.10 -25.05
N PRO A 85 -7.06 7.44 -25.07
CA PRO A 85 -5.84 8.22 -24.79
C PRO A 85 -5.42 8.16 -23.30
N PRO A 86 -4.12 8.37 -23.00
CA PRO A 86 -3.61 8.24 -21.64
C PRO A 86 -4.11 9.35 -20.73
N VAL A 87 -4.62 8.96 -19.57
CA VAL A 87 -4.93 9.84 -18.43
C VAL A 87 -3.88 9.61 -17.34
N HIS A 88 -3.43 10.68 -16.70
CA HIS A 88 -2.37 10.61 -15.71
C HIS A 88 -2.90 10.49 -14.28
N TYR A 89 -2.37 9.52 -13.54
CA TYR A 89 -2.74 9.20 -12.16
C TYR A 89 -1.52 9.28 -11.25
N ASN A 90 -1.72 9.76 -10.03
CA ASN A 90 -0.69 9.69 -8.98
C ASN A 90 -0.84 8.35 -8.25
N ALA A 91 0.22 7.56 -8.18
CA ALA A 91 0.20 6.26 -7.52
C ALA A 91 1.43 6.07 -6.64
N VAL A 92 1.23 5.46 -5.47
CA VAL A 92 2.30 5.15 -4.53
C VAL A 92 3.22 4.09 -5.11
N ILE A 93 4.53 4.31 -5.03
CA ILE A 93 5.53 3.30 -5.37
C ILE A 93 5.69 2.37 -4.17
N ASN A 94 5.39 1.08 -4.33
CA ASN A 94 5.51 0.11 -3.25
C ASN A 94 6.41 -1.06 -3.64
N THR A 95 7.59 -1.13 -3.04
CA THR A 95 8.57 -2.22 -3.25
C THR A 95 8.24 -3.50 -2.47
N GLY A 96 7.30 -3.42 -1.52
CA GLY A 96 6.84 -4.56 -0.71
C GLY A 96 5.61 -5.27 -1.26
N ALA A 97 5.06 -4.81 -2.40
CA ALA A 97 3.86 -5.39 -3.01
C ALA A 97 4.08 -5.70 -4.50
N ASP A 98 3.46 -6.79 -4.95
CA ASP A 98 3.44 -7.15 -6.38
C ASP A 98 2.26 -6.50 -7.12
N LEU A 99 1.09 -6.34 -6.49
CA LEU A 99 -0.10 -5.84 -7.19
C LEU A 99 0.04 -4.37 -7.60
N ILE A 100 -0.17 -4.07 -8.88
CA ILE A 100 -0.49 -2.73 -9.38
C ILE A 100 -2.00 -2.56 -9.35
N TRP A 101 -2.52 -1.44 -8.81
CA TRP A 101 -3.95 -1.16 -8.85
C TRP A 101 -4.23 0.34 -8.88
N THR A 102 -5.43 0.71 -9.36
CA THR A 102 -5.95 2.07 -9.35
C THR A 102 -7.45 2.06 -9.05
N GLN A 103 -7.97 3.17 -8.52
CA GLN A 103 -9.40 3.33 -8.25
C GLN A 103 -10.19 3.54 -9.54
N CYS A 104 -11.19 2.69 -9.77
CA CYS A 104 -11.97 2.64 -11.00
C CYS A 104 -13.44 3.00 -10.81
N LYS A 105 -14.07 3.44 -11.90
CA LYS A 105 -15.53 3.58 -11.99
C LYS A 105 -16.19 2.25 -12.44
N PRO A 106 -17.44 2.00 -12.04
CA PRO A 106 -18.15 2.68 -10.95
C PRO A 106 -17.49 2.36 -9.61
N CYS A 107 -17.31 3.35 -8.73
CA CYS A 107 -16.74 3.07 -7.41
C CYS A 107 -17.83 2.89 -6.35
N LEU A 108 -17.75 1.80 -5.61
CA LEU A 108 -18.61 1.49 -4.46
C LEU A 108 -18.11 2.19 -3.20
N LYS A 109 -16.81 2.06 -2.92
CA LYS A 109 -16.13 2.73 -1.79
C LYS A 109 -14.74 3.14 -2.26
N CYS A 110 -14.46 4.44 -2.24
CA CYS A 110 -13.18 4.99 -2.70
C CYS A 110 -12.69 6.07 -1.75
N MET A 111 -11.37 6.24 -1.76
CA MET A 111 -10.67 7.34 -1.10
C MET A 111 -10.66 8.57 -2.00
N LYS A 112 -10.49 9.74 -1.38
CA LYS A 112 -10.31 10.98 -2.17
C LYS A 112 -8.92 10.95 -2.79
N GLN A 113 -8.84 11.36 -4.04
CA GLN A 113 -7.58 11.44 -4.78
C GLN A 113 -7.53 12.74 -5.58
N SER A 114 -6.32 13.21 -5.89
CA SER A 114 -6.11 14.44 -6.66
C SER A 114 -6.42 14.28 -8.15
N THR A 115 -6.43 13.05 -8.64
CA THR A 115 -6.72 12.66 -10.02
C THR A 115 -8.13 12.08 -10.14
N PRO A 116 -8.78 12.14 -11.31
CA PRO A 116 -10.09 11.47 -11.47
C PRO A 116 -9.98 9.96 -11.26
N LEU A 117 -11.09 9.29 -10.99
CA LEU A 117 -11.17 7.81 -11.05
C LEU A 117 -10.93 7.34 -12.49
N PHE A 118 -10.27 6.19 -12.64
CA PHE A 118 -10.11 5.58 -13.96
C PHE A 118 -11.49 5.15 -14.50
N ASP A 119 -11.77 5.53 -15.74
CA ASP A 119 -13.05 5.34 -16.39
C ASP A 119 -12.85 4.36 -17.55
N SER A 120 -13.09 3.08 -17.29
CA SER A 120 -12.80 2.00 -18.23
C SER A 120 -13.52 2.14 -19.57
N GLU A 121 -14.71 2.75 -19.57
CA GLU A 121 -15.50 2.98 -20.78
C GLU A 121 -14.88 4.03 -21.71
N LYS A 122 -13.95 4.85 -21.20
CA LYS A 122 -13.30 5.92 -21.97
C LYS A 122 -11.96 5.52 -22.56
N SER A 123 -11.49 4.31 -22.28
CA SER A 123 -10.26 3.80 -22.85
C SER A 123 -10.55 2.73 -23.91
N SER A 124 -10.02 2.93 -25.11
CA SER A 124 -10.18 1.95 -26.19
C SER A 124 -9.30 0.71 -26.06
N SER A 125 -8.27 0.75 -25.20
CA SER A 125 -7.33 -0.35 -24.98
C SER A 125 -7.61 -1.15 -23.71
N PHE A 126 -8.64 -0.77 -22.94
CA PHE A 126 -9.04 -1.46 -21.72
C PHE A 126 -9.73 -2.79 -22.05
N SER A 127 -9.36 -3.85 -21.32
CA SER A 127 -10.19 -5.05 -21.26
C SER A 127 -10.09 -5.74 -19.90
N ASN A 128 -11.18 -6.36 -19.46
CA ASN A 128 -11.16 -7.21 -18.27
C ASN A 128 -10.40 -8.50 -18.56
N LEU A 129 -9.66 -9.00 -17.57
CA LEU A 129 -9.01 -10.30 -17.66
C LEU A 129 -10.00 -11.42 -17.37
N SER A 130 -9.98 -12.45 -18.21
CA SER A 130 -10.71 -13.69 -17.96
C SER A 130 -9.98 -14.59 -16.97
N CYS A 131 -10.66 -15.61 -16.49
CA CYS A 131 -10.08 -16.55 -15.53
C CYS A 131 -8.98 -17.45 -16.10
N SER A 132 -8.89 -17.59 -17.43
CA SER A 132 -7.88 -18.42 -18.10
C SER A 132 -6.49 -17.79 -18.12
N THR A 133 -6.36 -16.55 -17.67
CA THR A 133 -5.08 -15.82 -17.69
C THR A 133 -4.19 -16.25 -16.53
N GLN A 134 -2.87 -16.32 -16.76
CA GLN A 134 -1.90 -16.64 -15.70
C GLN A 134 -1.92 -15.62 -14.55
N PHE A 135 -2.36 -14.39 -14.81
CA PHE A 135 -2.53 -13.35 -13.80
C PHE A 135 -3.69 -13.63 -12.84
N CYS A 136 -4.56 -14.60 -13.16
CA CYS A 136 -5.64 -15.01 -12.29
C CYS A 136 -5.32 -16.17 -11.34
N ASP A 137 -4.14 -16.77 -11.49
CA ASP A 137 -3.67 -17.87 -10.66
C ASP A 137 -2.54 -17.40 -9.72
N THR A 138 -2.87 -16.43 -8.85
CA THR A 138 -1.96 -15.85 -7.87
C THR A 138 -2.56 -15.88 -6.47
N ARG A 139 -1.77 -15.55 -5.44
CA ARG A 139 -2.26 -15.55 -4.06
C ARG A 139 -3.31 -14.47 -3.78
N GLN A 140 -3.39 -13.44 -4.60
CA GLN A 140 -4.26 -12.28 -4.40
C GLN A 140 -5.45 -12.26 -5.37
N THR A 141 -5.52 -13.20 -6.31
CA THR A 141 -6.53 -13.26 -7.36
C THR A 141 -7.35 -14.54 -7.27
N PHE A 142 -8.58 -14.48 -7.77
CA PHE A 142 -9.47 -15.63 -7.89
C PHE A 142 -10.45 -15.42 -9.04
N CYS A 143 -11.03 -16.51 -9.53
CA CYS A 143 -12.02 -16.48 -10.58
C CYS A 143 -13.43 -16.27 -10.03
N ALA A 144 -14.17 -15.31 -10.60
CA ALA A 144 -15.60 -15.11 -10.34
C ALA A 144 -16.35 -14.89 -11.66
N ILE A 145 -17.17 -15.86 -12.08
CA ILE A 145 -18.02 -15.77 -13.28
C ILE A 145 -17.21 -15.35 -14.53
N ASP A 146 -16.14 -16.11 -14.82
CA ASP A 146 -15.17 -15.84 -15.90
C ASP A 146 -14.48 -14.46 -15.85
N GLN A 147 -14.61 -13.72 -14.75
CA GLN A 147 -13.83 -12.52 -14.49
C GLN A 147 -12.75 -12.81 -13.47
N CYS A 148 -11.54 -12.33 -13.76
CA CYS A 148 -10.48 -12.39 -12.80
C CYS A 148 -10.64 -11.27 -11.76
N THR A 149 -10.86 -11.64 -10.51
CA THR A 149 -11.06 -10.72 -9.40
C THR A 149 -9.85 -10.76 -8.46
N TYR A 150 -9.58 -9.66 -7.77
CA TYR A 150 -8.54 -9.60 -6.74
C TYR A 150 -9.08 -9.02 -5.45
N ILE A 151 -8.48 -9.47 -4.34
CA ILE A 151 -8.61 -8.84 -3.02
C ILE A 151 -7.19 -8.73 -2.45
N TYR A 152 -6.81 -7.52 -2.08
CA TYR A 152 -5.53 -7.26 -1.43
C TYR A 152 -5.76 -6.57 -0.09
N VAL A 153 -5.31 -7.21 0.99
CA VAL A 153 -5.43 -6.71 2.36
C VAL A 153 -4.03 -6.37 2.86
N TYR A 154 -3.77 -5.09 3.13
CA TYR A 154 -2.49 -4.62 3.67
C TYR A 154 -2.47 -4.73 5.20
N ASN A 155 -3.60 -4.42 5.84
CA ASN A 155 -3.84 -4.57 7.28
C ASN A 155 -5.36 -4.60 7.54
N ALA A 156 -5.79 -4.59 8.80
CA ALA A 156 -7.19 -4.70 9.19
C ALA A 156 -8.11 -3.67 8.51
N ASP A 157 -7.65 -2.43 8.32
CA ASP A 157 -8.44 -1.32 7.79
C ASP A 157 -7.90 -0.78 6.45
N THR A 158 -6.97 -1.49 5.82
CA THR A 158 -6.37 -1.06 4.55
C THR A 158 -6.45 -2.18 3.53
N TYR A 159 -7.28 -1.99 2.51
CA TYR A 159 -7.53 -3.00 1.48
C TYR A 159 -7.97 -2.37 0.16
N THR A 160 -7.89 -3.19 -0.89
CA THR A 160 -8.47 -2.90 -2.21
C THR A 160 -9.03 -4.17 -2.80
N ARG A 161 -10.16 -4.06 -3.50
CA ARG A 161 -10.78 -5.15 -4.25
C ARG A 161 -11.43 -4.65 -5.52
N GLY A 162 -11.42 -5.52 -6.53
CA GLY A 162 -12.03 -5.26 -7.82
C GLY A 162 -11.62 -6.31 -8.84
N ASN A 163 -11.71 -5.95 -10.12
CA ASN A 163 -11.39 -6.86 -11.21
C ASN A 163 -9.99 -6.57 -11.78
N MET A 164 -9.28 -7.63 -12.13
CA MET A 164 -8.06 -7.53 -12.90
C MET A 164 -8.40 -7.16 -14.34
N ALA A 165 -7.64 -6.23 -14.89
CA ALA A 165 -7.81 -5.73 -16.24
C ALA A 165 -6.44 -5.56 -16.90
N THR A 166 -6.43 -5.54 -18.22
CA THR A 166 -5.25 -5.19 -19.00
C THR A 166 -5.45 -3.88 -19.73
N GLU A 167 -4.33 -3.17 -19.81
CA GLU A 167 -4.07 -2.02 -20.65
C GLU A 167 -2.70 -2.20 -21.31
N THR A 168 -1.93 -1.14 -21.51
CA THR A 168 -0.47 -1.22 -21.77
C THR A 168 0.29 -2.03 -20.69
N PHE A 169 -0.32 -2.23 -19.52
CA PHE A 169 0.09 -3.19 -18.50
C PHE A 169 -1.16 -3.76 -17.80
N THR A 170 -1.02 -4.87 -17.10
CA THR A 170 -2.06 -5.51 -16.29
C THR A 170 -2.12 -4.90 -14.89
N PHE A 171 -3.33 -4.59 -14.41
CA PHE A 171 -3.55 -3.97 -13.10
C PHE A 171 -4.91 -4.35 -12.51
N GLY A 172 -5.05 -4.16 -11.20
CA GLY A 172 -6.31 -4.23 -10.48
C GLY A 172 -7.12 -2.95 -10.65
N CYS A 173 -8.30 -3.06 -11.26
CA CYS A 173 -9.29 -2.00 -11.35
C CYS A 173 -10.16 -2.05 -10.09
N GLY A 174 -9.80 -1.26 -9.07
CA GLY A 174 -10.39 -1.33 -7.74
C GLY A 174 -11.67 -0.51 -7.60
N ASN A 175 -12.78 -1.15 -7.29
CA ASN A 175 -14.09 -0.49 -7.10
C ASN A 175 -14.48 -0.37 -5.62
N ASP A 176 -13.79 -1.08 -4.72
CA ASP A 176 -13.95 -0.94 -3.28
C ASP A 176 -12.56 -0.93 -2.62
N ASN A 177 -12.20 0.24 -2.12
CA ASN A 177 -10.87 0.57 -1.64
C ASN A 177 -11.00 1.31 -0.33
N HIS A 178 -10.14 0.97 0.62
CA HIS A 178 -10.00 1.69 1.87
C HIS A 178 -8.52 1.82 2.20
N PHE A 179 -8.07 3.06 2.35
CA PHE A 179 -6.72 3.41 2.75
C PHE A 179 -6.80 4.53 3.79
N PHE A 180 -5.81 4.63 4.67
CA PHE A 180 -5.79 5.68 5.69
C PHE A 180 -5.42 7.05 5.11
N GLU A 181 -4.64 7.09 4.03
CA GLU A 181 -4.17 8.31 3.40
C GLU A 181 -4.98 8.64 2.14
N ASP A 182 -5.34 9.93 1.99
CA ASP A 182 -5.95 10.50 0.79
C ASP A 182 -4.87 11.09 -0.13
N GLY A 183 -5.18 11.23 -1.42
CA GLY A 183 -4.40 12.05 -2.35
C GLY A 183 -3.74 11.28 -3.49
N PHE A 184 -3.58 9.95 -3.37
CA PHE A 184 -3.15 9.09 -4.48
C PHE A 184 -4.31 8.21 -4.97
N GLY A 185 -4.25 7.86 -6.26
CA GLY A 185 -5.28 7.09 -6.94
C GLY A 185 -5.08 5.59 -6.95
N GLY A 186 -3.91 5.13 -6.50
CA GLY A 186 -3.56 3.72 -6.53
C GLY A 186 -2.13 3.45 -6.12
N LEU A 187 -1.65 2.26 -6.44
CA LEU A 187 -0.34 1.77 -6.03
C LEU A 187 0.32 1.02 -7.19
N MET A 188 1.62 1.24 -7.33
CA MET A 188 2.49 0.62 -8.32
C MET A 188 3.36 -0.42 -7.62
N GLY A 189 2.98 -1.68 -7.72
CA GLY A 189 3.72 -2.79 -7.12
C GLY A 189 5.06 -3.02 -7.82
N MET A 190 6.16 -2.79 -7.10
CA MET A 190 7.55 -2.94 -7.58
C MET A 190 8.22 -4.21 -7.04
N GLY A 191 7.43 -5.16 -6.55
CA GLY A 191 7.93 -6.45 -6.08
C GLY A 191 8.53 -7.31 -7.21
N ARG A 192 8.65 -8.60 -6.94
CA ARG A 192 9.26 -9.58 -7.87
C ARG A 192 8.26 -10.60 -8.40
N GLY A 193 7.01 -10.53 -7.96
CA GLY A 193 5.95 -11.41 -8.40
C GLY A 193 5.37 -11.00 -9.75
N LEU A 194 4.61 -11.92 -10.33
CA LEU A 194 4.05 -11.81 -11.68
C LEU A 194 3.23 -10.53 -11.91
N LEU A 195 2.52 -10.04 -10.89
CA LEU A 195 1.69 -8.84 -10.98
C LEU A 195 2.48 -7.52 -10.92
N SER A 196 3.77 -7.55 -10.60
CA SER A 196 4.60 -6.34 -10.42
C SER A 196 4.94 -5.65 -11.73
N LEU A 197 5.07 -4.32 -11.68
CA LEU A 197 5.42 -3.51 -12.85
C LEU A 197 6.79 -3.90 -13.40
N VAL A 198 7.74 -4.21 -12.51
CA VAL A 198 9.10 -4.63 -12.88
C VAL A 198 9.05 -5.91 -13.71
N SER A 199 8.21 -6.87 -13.33
CA SER A 199 8.06 -8.14 -14.05
C SER A 199 7.31 -7.96 -15.37
N GLN A 200 6.25 -7.15 -15.39
CA GLN A 200 5.45 -6.93 -16.59
C GLN A 200 6.17 -6.13 -17.67
N LEU A 201 6.95 -5.10 -17.30
CA LEU A 201 7.66 -4.28 -18.28
C LEU A 201 8.99 -4.88 -18.74
N ASN A 202 9.42 -6.00 -18.15
CA ASN A 202 10.77 -6.56 -18.36
C ASN A 202 11.86 -5.47 -18.33
N VAL A 203 11.87 -4.67 -17.25
CA VAL A 203 12.75 -3.48 -17.12
C VAL A 203 13.92 -3.74 -16.19
N LYS A 204 15.05 -3.07 -16.47
CA LYS A 204 16.18 -2.96 -15.54
C LYS A 204 16.27 -1.54 -15.00
N ALA A 205 16.56 -1.41 -13.71
CA ALA A 205 16.90 -0.12 -13.11
C ALA A 205 18.27 0.33 -13.65
N GLN A 206 18.28 1.40 -14.44
CA GLN A 206 19.53 2.04 -14.87
C GLN A 206 19.90 3.15 -13.88
N ARG A 207 21.09 3.04 -13.30
CA ARG A 207 21.68 4.11 -12.49
C ARG A 207 22.42 5.06 -13.42
N THR A 208 21.77 6.16 -13.80
CA THR A 208 22.47 7.27 -14.46
C THR A 208 23.17 8.09 -13.37
N LEU A 209 24.47 7.90 -13.21
CA LEU A 209 25.29 8.82 -12.43
C LEU A 209 25.49 10.08 -13.27
N SER A 210 24.89 11.19 -12.85
CA SER A 210 25.21 12.53 -13.34
C SER A 210 26.48 13.03 -12.69
#